data_AF-N9QQJ1-F1
#
_entry.id   AF-N9QQJ1-F1
#
_cell.length_a   1.000
_cell.length_b   1.000
_cell.length_c   1.000
_cell.angle_alpha   90.00
_cell.angle_beta   90.00
_cell.angle_gamma   90.00
#
_symmetry.space_group_name_H-M   'P 1'
#
loop_
_entity.id
_entity.type
_entity.pdbx_description
1 polymer ?
#
loop_
_entity_poly.entity_id
_entity_poly.type
_entity_poly.pdbx_seq_one_letter_code
_entity_poly.pdbx_strand_id
1 'polypeptide(L)' 'MKIDPQLLEFAKSMRHTATDAEHLIWQILRAKRFMNLKFRRQHVIKPYIVDFTAMKLVW' A
#
# COMPACT_ATOMS: atom_id res chain seq x y z
N MET A 1 -1.43 -12.77 16.14
CA MET A 1 -0.07 -12.16 16.06
C MET A 1 -0.20 -10.65 16.00
N LYS A 2 0.48 -9.91 16.89
CA LYS A 2 0.41 -8.44 16.97
C LYS A 2 1.32 -7.82 15.91
N ILE A 3 0.86 -6.84 15.13
CA ILE A 3 1.73 -6.11 14.17
C ILE A 3 2.68 -5.19 14.96
N ASP A 4 3.91 -5.00 14.48
CA ASP A 4 4.90 -4.16 15.14
C ASP A 4 4.51 -2.68 14.91
N PRO A 5 4.31 -1.89 15.97
CA PRO A 5 4.01 -0.47 15.85
C PRO A 5 5.05 0.31 15.03
N GLN A 6 6.33 -0.05 15.11
CA GLN A 6 7.39 0.62 14.37
C GLN A 6 7.25 0.40 12.85
N LEU A 7 6.90 -0.83 12.43
CA LEU A 7 6.62 -1.12 11.02
C LEU A 7 5.39 -0.34 10.52
N LEU A 8 4.39 -0.13 11.36
CA LEU A 8 3.20 0.65 10.99
C LEU A 8 3.52 2.13 10.81
N GLU A 9 4.33 2.72 11.70
CA GLU A 9 4.78 4.11 11.58
C GLU A 9 5.70 4.29 10.37
N PHE A 10 6.62 3.35 10.14
CA PHE A 10 7.48 3.40 8.96
C PHE A 10 6.66 3.28 7.65
N ALA A 11 5.67 2.39 7.59
CA ALA A 11 4.76 2.31 6.44
C ALA A 11 3.95 3.59 6.22
N LYS A 12 3.67 4.38 7.28
CA LYS A 12 3.03 5.69 7.14
C LYS A 12 4.01 6.72 6.58
N SER A 13 5.24 6.79 7.08
CA SER A 13 6.24 7.76 6.59
C SER A 13 6.58 7.52 5.11
N MET A 14 6.68 6.25 4.69
CA MET A 14 6.90 5.87 3.28
C MET A 14 5.84 6.43 2.32
N ARG A 15 4.62 6.71 2.81
CA ARG A 15 3.58 7.34 1.97
C ARG A 15 3.85 8.81 1.65
N HIS A 16 4.68 9.48 2.46
CA HIS A 16 5.10 10.87 2.27
C HIS A 16 6.42 10.98 1.53
N THR A 17 7.22 9.91 1.51
CA THR A 17 8.53 9.85 0.84
C THR A 17 8.52 8.84 -0.31
N ALA A 18 7.41 8.73 -1.03
CA ALA A 18 7.28 7.84 -2.18
C ALA A 18 8.17 8.34 -3.32
N THR A 19 8.76 7.40 -4.05
CA THR A 19 9.53 7.66 -5.27
C THR A 19 8.61 8.15 -6.40
N ASP A 20 9.18 8.80 -7.41
CA ASP A 20 8.43 9.26 -8.59
C ASP A 20 7.71 8.10 -9.30
N ALA A 21 8.34 6.93 -9.35
CA ALA A 21 7.77 5.71 -9.92
C ALA A 21 6.55 5.23 -9.12
N GLU A 22 6.64 5.20 -7.78
CA GLU A 22 5.50 4.85 -6.93
C GLU A 22 4.37 5.88 -7.03
N HIS A 23 4.70 7.17 -7.14
CA HIS A 23 3.71 8.22 -7.37
C HIS A 23 2.95 7.99 -8.68
N LEU A 24 3.65 7.71 -9.77
CA LEU A 24 3.05 7.40 -11.07
C LEU A 24 2.12 6.17 -10.99
N ILE A 25 2.63 5.06 -10.44
CA ILE A 25 1.85 3.84 -10.25
C ILE A 25 0.62 4.10 -9.38
N TRP A 26 0.75 4.88 -8.30
CA TRP A 26 -0.39 5.18 -7.43
C TRP A 26 -1.49 5.96 -8.14
N GLN A 27 -1.17 6.85 -9.07
CA GLN A 27 -2.19 7.56 -9.86
C GLN A 27 -3.00 6.62 -10.75
N ILE A 28 -2.37 5.55 -11.24
CA ILE A 28 -3.00 4.50 -12.06
C ILE A 28 -3.86 3.58 -11.19
N LEU A 29 -3.38 3.19 -9.99
CA LEU A 29 -4.04 2.17 -9.16
C LEU A 29 -5.13 2.72 -8.22
N ARG A 30 -5.03 3.97 -7.79
CA ARG A 30 -5.95 4.56 -6.80
C ARG A 30 -7.40 4.58 -7.28
N ALA A 31 -8.32 4.69 -6.34
CA ALA A 31 -9.76 4.89 -6.62
C ALA A 31 -10.37 3.83 -7.57
N LYS A 32 -9.89 2.58 -7.51
CA LYS A 32 -10.36 1.47 -8.36
C LYS A 32 -10.21 1.72 -9.86
N ARG A 33 -9.30 2.62 -10.27
CA ARG A 33 -9.05 2.95 -11.68
C ARG A 33 -8.48 1.78 -12.47
N PHE A 34 -7.76 0.87 -11.81
CA PHE A 34 -7.22 -0.33 -12.44
C PHE A 34 -8.11 -1.54 -12.17
N MET A 35 -8.72 -2.08 -13.24
CA MET A 35 -9.54 -3.30 -13.21
C MET A 35 -10.66 -3.31 -12.16
N ASN A 36 -11.15 -2.14 -11.73
CA ASN A 36 -12.11 -1.98 -10.63
C ASN A 36 -11.63 -2.59 -9.28
N LEU A 37 -10.33 -2.82 -9.11
CA LEU A 37 -9.74 -3.42 -7.91
C LEU A 37 -9.35 -2.35 -6.88
N LYS A 38 -9.57 -2.64 -5.59
CA LYS A 38 -9.18 -1.74 -4.52
C LYS A 38 -7.73 -1.99 -4.13
N PHE A 39 -6.82 -1.09 -4.48
CA PHE A 39 -5.42 -1.15 -4.05
C PHE A 39 -5.17 -0.43 -2.72
N ARG A 40 -4.21 -0.95 -1.93
CA ARG A 40 -3.54 -0.22 -0.86
C ARG A 40 -2.09 0.04 -1.25
N ARG A 41 -1.53 1.13 -0.73
CA ARG A 41 -0.09 1.42 -0.81
C ARG A 41 0.58 1.37 0.56
N GLN A 42 1.83 0.93 0.59
CA GLN A 42 2.65 0.80 1.79
C GLN A 42 1.90 0.02 2.88
N HIS A 43 1.62 -1.26 2.58
CA HIS A 43 0.85 -2.16 3.44
C HIS A 43 1.78 -3.12 4.17
N VAL A 44 1.67 -3.17 5.50
CA VAL A 44 2.48 -4.08 6.33
C VAL A 44 1.96 -5.51 6.17
N ILE A 45 2.79 -6.39 5.61
CA ILE A 45 2.61 -7.84 5.57
C ILE A 45 3.83 -8.45 6.25
N LYS A 46 3.74 -8.65 7.57
CA LYS A 46 4.88 -9.02 8.40
C LYS A 46 5.71 -10.16 7.81
N PRO A 47 7.06 -10.06 7.81
CA PRO A 47 7.88 -8.95 8.34
C PRO A 47 8.08 -7.76 7.37
N TYR A 48 7.42 -7.76 6.22
CA TYR A 48 7.66 -6.81 5.13
C TYR A 48 6.64 -5.67 5.07
N ILE A 49 7.00 -4.63 4.33
CA ILE A 49 6.08 -3.59 3.87
C ILE A 49 6.05 -3.71 2.35
N VAL A 50 4.85 -3.87 1.80
CA VAL A 50 4.65 -4.02 0.35
C VAL A 50 4.18 -2.68 -0.20
N ASP A 51 4.82 -2.22 -1.28
CA ASP A 51 4.55 -0.92 -1.88
C ASP A 51 3.11 -0.81 -2.38
N PHE A 52 2.60 -1.86 -3.03
CA PHE A 52 1.21 -1.96 -3.50
C PHE A 52 0.65 -3.36 -3.29
N THR A 53 -0.63 -3.44 -2.91
CA THR A 53 -1.35 -4.71 -2.83
C THR A 53 -2.82 -4.55 -3.24
N ALA A 54 -3.31 -5.47 -4.05
CA ALA A 54 -4.72 -5.55 -4.42
C ALA A 54 -5.51 -6.24 -3.30
N MET A 55 -6.52 -5.56 -2.77
CA MET A 55 -7.49 -6.20 -1.90
C MET A 55 -8.61 -6.79 -2.73
N LYS A 56 -8.71 -8.12 -2.73
CA LYS A 56 -9.94 -8.80 -3.14
C LYS A 56 -10.95 -8.61 -2.01
N LEU A 57 -12.04 -7.90 -2.29
CA LEU A 57 -13.21 -7.91 -1.44
C LEU A 57 -13.85 -9.29 -1.58
N VAL A 58 -13.74 -10.12 -0.54
CA VAL A 58 -14.65 -11.24 -0.34
C VAL A 58 -15.82 -10.64 0.43
N TRP A 59 -17.04 -10.74 -0.13
CA TRP A 59 -18.27 -10.36 0.55
C TRP A 59 -18.56 -11.33 1.70
#